data_AF-A0A958IZR0-F1
#
_entry.id   AF-A0A958IZR0-F1
#
_cell.length_a   1.000
_cell.length_b   1.000
_cell.length_c   1.000
_cell.angle_alpha   90.00
_cell.angle_beta   90.00
_cell.angle_gamma   90.00
#
_symmetry.space_group_name_H-M   'P 1'
#
loop_
_entity.id
_entity.type
_entity.pdbx_description
1 polymer ?
#
loop_
_entity_poly.entity_id
_entity_poly.type
_entity_poly.pdbx_seq_one_letter_code
_entity_poly.pdbx_strand_id
1 'polypeptide(L)'
;SVNDEREEMIWVEVRQPDGSFKRYENRRLSSASAAAEAVRTMDCVDCHNRATHIYEDPSDAVDNRIRNGLMDRNLPFIKREALAALDNNYPDKATGLQNIQRHLEGFYRKNYPQLSGTQSAAIDQAVETVQAIYRRNIFPQMNVGWNTYPNHIGHRGDKGCFRCHNVNMRDTDGANITNECTACHSILAEDAQHPFRNLLPSDEKDPERDMKIYLQEEFLQSFLEEAPTPEKSEKP
;
A
#
# COMPACT_ATOMS: atom_id res chain seq x y z
N SER A 1 -7.27 17.02 10.65
CA SER A 1 -7.04 16.99 9.19
C SER A 1 -7.74 18.18 8.54
N VAL A 2 -7.48 18.44 7.25
CA VAL A 2 -8.20 19.48 6.49
C VAL A 2 -9.67 19.13 6.22
N ASN A 3 -10.00 17.84 6.16
CA ASN A 3 -11.32 17.30 5.90
C ASN A 3 -11.48 15.90 6.53
N ASP A 4 -12.63 15.27 6.33
CA ASP A 4 -12.96 13.95 6.91
C ASP A 4 -12.23 12.77 6.24
N GLU A 5 -11.76 12.93 5.00
CA GLU A 5 -10.92 11.94 4.29
C GLU A 5 -9.56 11.78 4.97
N ARG A 6 -9.15 12.80 5.72
CA ARG A 6 -7.92 12.81 6.51
C ARG A 6 -6.66 12.70 5.65
N GLU A 7 -6.66 12.97 4.36
CA GLU A 7 -5.43 12.81 3.56
C GLU A 7 -4.36 13.89 3.85
N GLU A 8 -4.74 15.00 4.49
CA GLU A 8 -3.81 16.06 4.85
C GLU A 8 -3.91 16.47 6.33
N MET A 9 -2.80 16.29 7.05
CA MET A 9 -2.71 16.64 8.47
C MET A 9 -2.26 18.08 8.65
N ILE A 10 -3.04 18.84 9.42
CA ILE A 10 -2.69 20.20 9.86
C ILE A 10 -1.68 20.12 11.02
N TRP A 11 -1.93 19.22 11.97
CA TRP A 11 -1.03 18.93 13.09
C TRP A 11 -1.27 17.51 13.60
N VAL A 12 -0.29 16.96 14.31
CA VAL A 12 -0.35 15.68 15.01
C VAL A 12 0.30 15.84 16.38
N GLU A 13 -0.25 15.18 17.40
CA GLU A 13 0.35 15.11 18.75
C GLU A 13 0.66 13.66 19.10
N VAL A 14 1.87 13.44 19.64
CA VAL A 14 2.35 12.14 20.07
C VAL A 14 2.63 12.20 21.56
N ARG A 15 2.04 11.27 22.31
CA ARG A 15 2.33 11.10 23.73
C ARG A 15 3.71 10.42 23.89
N GLN A 16 4.59 11.07 24.63
CA GLN A 16 5.95 10.60 24.91
C GLN A 16 5.96 9.60 26.09
N PRO A 17 7.05 8.83 26.29
CA PRO A 17 7.17 7.87 27.39
C PRO A 17 7.04 8.50 28.78
N ASP A 18 7.46 9.75 28.94
CA ASP A 18 7.34 10.52 30.19
C ASP A 18 5.92 11.07 30.44
N GLY A 19 4.99 10.82 29.51
CA GLY A 19 3.61 11.28 29.57
C GLY A 19 3.36 12.67 29.00
N SER A 20 4.40 13.40 28.60
CA SER A 20 4.27 14.68 27.89
C SER A 20 3.72 14.48 26.47
N PHE A 21 3.24 15.56 25.85
CA PHE A 21 2.83 15.55 24.45
C PHE A 21 3.80 16.36 23.60
N LYS A 22 4.22 15.76 22.50
CA LYS A 22 5.01 16.42 21.47
C LYS A 22 4.12 16.70 20.26
N ARG A 23 3.96 17.97 19.92
CA ARG A 23 3.16 18.43 18.78
C ARG A 23 4.04 18.68 17.56
N TYR A 24 3.54 18.26 16.40
CA TYR A 24 4.08 18.54 15.09
C TYR A 24 3.03 19.27 14.26
N GLU A 25 3.37 20.44 13.74
CA GLU A 25 2.49 21.26 12.90
C GLU A 25 2.96 21.28 11.46
N ASN A 26 2.02 21.19 10.52
CA ASN A 26 2.31 21.24 9.10
C ASN A 26 2.57 22.68 8.66
N ARG A 27 3.82 23.00 8.33
CA ARG A 27 4.21 24.35 7.91
C ARG A 27 3.59 24.83 6.59
N ARG A 28 2.94 23.95 5.81
CA ARG A 28 2.27 24.30 4.55
C ARG A 28 0.77 24.55 4.71
N LEU A 29 0.17 24.14 5.83
CA LEU A 29 -1.28 24.22 6.06
C LEU A 29 -1.56 25.18 7.22
N SER A 30 -2.60 26.00 7.10
CA SER A 30 -2.98 26.92 8.18
C SER A 30 -3.88 26.22 9.21
N SER A 31 -3.63 26.49 10.49
CA SER A 31 -4.43 26.00 11.62
C SER A 31 -5.86 26.56 11.65
N ALA A 32 -6.12 27.65 10.93
CA ALA A 32 -7.45 28.25 10.78
C ALA A 32 -8.48 27.33 10.08
N SER A 33 -8.03 26.23 9.49
CA SER A 33 -8.87 25.24 8.82
C SER A 33 -9.39 24.11 9.72
N ALA A 34 -8.92 23.99 10.97
CA ALA A 34 -9.36 22.93 11.88
C ALA A 34 -10.51 23.43 12.78
N ALA A 35 -11.74 22.99 12.53
CA ALA A 35 -12.80 23.08 13.53
C ALA A 35 -12.40 22.25 14.76
N ALA A 36 -12.55 22.78 15.98
CA ALA A 36 -12.15 22.08 17.21
C ALA A 36 -12.84 20.70 17.38
N GLU A 37 -14.01 20.52 16.78
CA GLU A 37 -14.76 19.26 16.75
C GLU A 37 -14.11 18.16 15.88
N ALA A 38 -13.13 18.50 15.03
CA ALA A 38 -12.43 17.55 14.16
C ALA A 38 -11.18 16.91 14.81
N VAL A 39 -10.85 17.29 16.04
CA VAL A 39 -9.71 16.73 16.78
C VAL A 39 -10.09 15.37 17.34
N ARG A 40 -9.29 14.34 17.06
CA ARG A 40 -9.47 13.02 17.66
C ARG A 40 -8.17 12.24 17.80
N THR A 41 -8.23 11.21 18.64
CA THR A 41 -7.17 10.19 18.71
C THR A 41 -7.14 9.38 17.43
N MET A 42 -5.95 9.16 16.89
CA MET A 42 -5.75 8.29 15.74
C MET A 42 -6.08 6.84 16.11
N ASP A 43 -6.86 6.16 15.29
CA ASP A 43 -7.18 4.74 15.44
C ASP A 43 -6.73 3.92 14.22
N CYS A 44 -6.98 2.61 14.24
CA CYS A 44 -6.58 1.73 13.15
C CYS A 44 -7.17 2.14 11.79
N VAL A 45 -8.36 2.76 11.75
CA VAL A 45 -9.04 3.09 10.48
C VAL A 45 -8.51 4.36 9.83
N ASP A 46 -7.77 5.19 10.58
CA ASP A 46 -7.06 6.35 10.03
C ASP A 46 -5.86 5.95 9.13
N CYS A 47 -5.42 4.69 9.22
CA CYS A 47 -4.31 4.12 8.45
C CYS A 47 -4.69 2.89 7.63
N HIS A 48 -5.70 2.12 8.05
CA HIS A 48 -6.11 0.89 7.38
C HIS A 48 -7.59 0.96 6.96
N ASN A 49 -7.89 0.55 5.73
CA ASN A 49 -9.26 0.20 5.41
C ASN A 49 -9.65 -1.07 6.21
N ARG A 50 -10.48 -0.90 7.24
CA ARG A 50 -10.85 -1.96 8.19
C ARG A 50 -12.18 -2.64 7.83
N ALA A 51 -12.69 -2.41 6.61
CA ALA A 51 -13.79 -3.20 6.07
C ALA A 51 -13.28 -4.61 5.74
N THR A 52 -13.98 -5.64 6.23
CA THR A 52 -13.67 -7.06 5.91
C THR A 52 -13.70 -7.37 4.42
N HIS A 53 -14.38 -6.53 3.63
CA HIS A 53 -14.28 -6.51 2.18
C HIS A 53 -13.10 -5.63 1.76
N ILE A 54 -11.93 -6.24 1.62
CA ILE A 54 -10.75 -5.58 1.06
C ILE A 54 -10.99 -5.36 -0.43
N TYR A 55 -11.20 -4.09 -0.80
CA TYR A 55 -11.20 -3.65 -2.19
C TYR A 55 -9.76 -3.63 -2.69
N GLU A 56 -9.51 -4.36 -3.77
CA GLU A 56 -8.19 -4.51 -4.36
C GLU A 56 -7.86 -3.27 -5.22
N ASP A 57 -6.58 -2.92 -5.31
CA ASP A 57 -6.09 -2.10 -6.43
C ASP A 57 -6.28 -2.88 -7.74
N PRO A 58 -6.75 -2.25 -8.84
CA PRO A 58 -7.01 -2.96 -10.08
C PRO A 58 -5.77 -3.63 -10.67
N SER A 59 -4.58 -3.02 -10.56
CA SER A 59 -3.32 -3.63 -11.03
C SER A 59 -2.96 -4.84 -10.18
N ASP A 60 -3.01 -4.72 -8.85
CA ASP A 60 -2.69 -5.83 -7.96
C ASP A 60 -3.71 -6.98 -8.11
N ALA A 61 -4.99 -6.67 -8.31
CA ALA A 61 -6.02 -7.67 -8.60
C ALA A 61 -5.65 -8.46 -9.85
N VAL A 62 -5.37 -7.77 -10.97
CA VAL A 62 -5.00 -8.42 -12.24
C VAL A 62 -3.69 -9.20 -12.11
N ASP A 63 -2.65 -8.61 -11.51
CA ASP A 63 -1.34 -9.24 -11.33
C ASP A 63 -1.43 -10.52 -10.51
N ASN A 64 -2.20 -10.52 -9.42
CA ASN A 64 -2.40 -11.69 -8.59
C ASN A 64 -3.10 -12.82 -9.35
N ARG A 65 -4.08 -12.50 -10.21
CA ARG A 65 -4.78 -13.52 -11.02
C ARG A 65 -3.88 -14.09 -12.12
N ILE A 66 -3.03 -13.27 -12.74
CA ILE A 66 -2.01 -13.75 -13.69
C ILE A 66 -1.00 -14.64 -12.97
N ARG A 67 -0.46 -14.19 -11.82
CA ARG A 67 0.54 -14.92 -11.03
C ARG A 67 0.04 -16.30 -10.59
N ASN A 68 -1.23 -16.39 -10.21
CA ASN A 68 -1.88 -17.63 -9.78
C ASN A 68 -2.36 -18.52 -10.95
N GLY A 69 -2.09 -18.14 -12.20
CA GLY A 69 -2.46 -18.92 -13.39
C GLY A 69 -3.96 -18.89 -13.71
N LEU A 70 -4.72 -17.98 -13.10
CA LEU A 70 -6.15 -17.79 -13.39
C LEU A 70 -6.38 -17.03 -14.70
N MET A 71 -5.36 -16.31 -15.18
CA MET A 71 -5.30 -15.76 -16.54
C MET A 71 -4.00 -16.21 -17.19
N ASP A 72 -4.08 -16.76 -18.39
CA ASP A 72 -2.88 -17.24 -19.09
C ASP A 72 -1.98 -16.06 -19.48
N ARG A 73 -0.78 -16.04 -18.88
CA ARG A 73 0.26 -15.02 -19.14
C ARG A 73 0.76 -14.99 -20.58
N ASN A 74 0.51 -16.04 -21.35
CA ASN A 74 0.88 -16.12 -22.76
C ASN A 74 -0.12 -15.40 -23.68
N LEU A 75 -1.29 -15.01 -23.16
CA LEU A 75 -2.21 -14.16 -23.90
C LEU A 75 -1.57 -12.77 -24.10
N PRO A 76 -1.37 -12.33 -25.36
CA PRO A 76 -0.74 -11.05 -25.62
C PRO A 76 -1.50 -9.90 -24.96
N PHE A 77 -0.78 -9.03 -24.26
CA PHE A 77 -1.31 -7.83 -23.61
C PHE A 77 -2.41 -8.05 -22.55
N ILE A 78 -2.55 -9.27 -22.00
CA ILE A 78 -3.66 -9.58 -21.10
C ILE A 78 -3.79 -8.62 -19.92
N LYS A 79 -2.68 -8.24 -19.27
CA LYS A 79 -2.70 -7.26 -18.18
C LYS A 79 -3.27 -5.91 -18.63
N ARG A 80 -2.81 -5.41 -19.78
CA ARG A 80 -3.21 -4.10 -20.32
C ARG A 80 -4.71 -4.09 -20.64
N GLU A 81 -5.19 -5.09 -21.37
CA GLU A 81 -6.61 -5.15 -21.76
C GLU A 81 -7.52 -5.45 -20.57
N ALA A 82 -7.09 -6.26 -19.60
CA ALA A 82 -7.82 -6.47 -18.36
C ALA A 82 -8.00 -5.15 -17.59
N LEU A 83 -6.93 -4.35 -17.44
CA LEU A 83 -7.01 -3.05 -16.79
C LEU A 83 -7.90 -2.07 -17.56
N ALA A 84 -7.76 -2.01 -18.90
CA ALA A 84 -8.59 -1.15 -19.74
C ALA A 84 -10.08 -1.53 -19.66
N ALA A 85 -10.41 -2.82 -19.53
CA ALA A 85 -11.77 -3.28 -19.32
C ALA A 85 -12.34 -2.88 -17.95
N LEU A 86 -11.49 -2.81 -16.92
CA LEU A 86 -11.87 -2.49 -15.53
C LEU A 86 -11.95 -0.99 -15.22
N ASP A 87 -11.30 -0.13 -16.02
CA ASP A 87 -11.18 1.31 -15.79
C ASP A 87 -12.46 2.11 -16.13
N ASN A 88 -13.44 1.47 -16.78
CA ASN A 88 -14.65 2.16 -17.22
C ASN A 88 -15.70 2.27 -16.10
N ASN A 89 -16.27 3.47 -15.93
CA ASN A 89 -17.43 3.69 -15.06
C ASN A 89 -18.71 3.21 -15.76
N TYR A 90 -19.25 2.08 -15.29
CA TYR A 90 -20.52 1.55 -15.80
C TYR A 90 -21.68 1.92 -14.88
N PRO A 91 -22.87 2.20 -15.45
CA PRO A 91 -24.04 2.60 -14.66
C PRO A 91 -24.56 1.50 -13.73
N ASP A 92 -24.35 0.24 -14.12
CA ASP A 92 -24.77 -0.93 -13.36
C ASP A 92 -23.84 -2.11 -13.60
N LYS A 93 -24.02 -3.15 -12.77
CA LYS A 93 -23.16 -4.33 -12.76
C LYS A 93 -23.30 -5.16 -14.04
N ALA A 94 -24.52 -5.33 -14.55
CA ALA A 94 -24.76 -6.13 -15.74
C ALA A 94 -24.11 -5.49 -16.98
N THR A 95 -24.25 -4.16 -17.11
CA THR A 95 -23.60 -3.38 -18.17
C THR A 95 -22.08 -3.52 -18.10
N GLY A 96 -21.47 -3.45 -16.92
CA GLY A 96 -20.02 -3.63 -16.77
C GLY A 96 -19.54 -5.01 -17.20
N LEU A 97 -20.22 -6.07 -16.77
CA LEU A 97 -19.85 -7.44 -17.13
C LEU A 97 -19.91 -7.70 -18.64
N GLN A 98 -20.94 -7.20 -19.31
CA GLN A 98 -21.08 -7.32 -20.76
C GLN A 98 -20.00 -6.53 -21.51
N ASN A 99 -19.64 -5.34 -21.03
CA ASN A 99 -18.59 -4.54 -21.66
C ASN A 99 -17.20 -5.15 -21.48
N ILE A 100 -16.89 -5.72 -20.31
CA ILE A 100 -15.65 -6.45 -20.07
C ILE A 100 -15.49 -7.59 -21.07
N GLN A 101 -16.55 -8.39 -21.24
CA GLN A 101 -16.56 -9.50 -22.20
C GLN A 101 -16.34 -8.99 -23.63
N ARG A 102 -17.14 -8.02 -24.07
CA ARG A 102 -17.04 -7.44 -25.43
C ARG A 102 -15.66 -6.86 -25.71
N HIS A 103 -15.05 -6.21 -24.72
CA HIS A 103 -13.72 -5.61 -24.85
C HIS A 103 -12.65 -6.68 -25.09
N LEU A 104 -12.54 -7.67 -24.20
CA LEU A 104 -11.50 -8.70 -24.27
C LEU A 104 -11.68 -9.61 -25.50
N GLU A 105 -12.88 -10.14 -25.73
CA GLU A 105 -13.15 -10.96 -26.92
C GLU A 105 -12.92 -10.16 -28.21
N GLY A 106 -13.39 -8.90 -28.24
CA GLY A 106 -13.24 -8.03 -29.39
C GLY A 106 -11.78 -7.73 -29.70
N PHE A 107 -10.97 -7.49 -28.67
CA PHE A 107 -9.53 -7.27 -28.81
C PHE A 107 -8.83 -8.49 -29.44
N TYR A 108 -9.05 -9.70 -28.90
CA TYR A 108 -8.39 -10.89 -29.42
C TYR A 108 -8.90 -11.30 -30.80
N ARG A 109 -10.21 -11.18 -31.06
CA ARG A 109 -10.80 -11.47 -32.38
C ARG A 109 -10.24 -10.55 -33.46
N LYS A 110 -10.05 -9.26 -33.14
CA LYS A 110 -9.56 -8.26 -34.09
C LYS A 110 -8.05 -8.32 -34.32
N ASN A 111 -7.27 -8.43 -33.24
CA ASN A 111 -5.80 -8.28 -33.32
C ASN A 111 -5.06 -9.62 -33.38
N TYR A 112 -5.69 -10.71 -32.92
CA TYR A 112 -5.09 -12.04 -32.84
C TYR A 112 -6.06 -13.15 -33.31
N PRO A 113 -6.61 -13.10 -34.53
CA PRO A 113 -7.68 -14.00 -34.98
C PRO A 113 -7.31 -15.49 -34.94
N GLN A 114 -6.06 -15.85 -35.26
CA GLN A 114 -5.59 -17.24 -35.16
C GLN A 114 -5.53 -17.73 -33.70
N LEU A 115 -5.05 -16.88 -32.78
CA LEU A 115 -5.05 -17.18 -31.35
C LEU A 115 -6.47 -17.29 -30.83
N SER A 116 -7.36 -16.38 -31.25
CA SER A 116 -8.78 -16.41 -30.84
C SER A 116 -9.48 -17.71 -31.21
N GLY A 117 -9.11 -18.35 -32.32
CA GLY A 117 -9.65 -19.66 -32.70
C GLY A 117 -9.01 -20.86 -31.99
N THR A 118 -7.74 -20.74 -31.57
CA THR A 118 -6.97 -21.85 -30.99
C THR A 118 -6.91 -21.84 -29.47
N GLN A 119 -7.06 -20.66 -28.85
CA GLN A 119 -7.00 -20.43 -27.40
C GLN A 119 -8.29 -19.78 -26.87
N SER A 120 -9.45 -20.09 -27.48
CA SER A 120 -10.74 -19.52 -27.05
C SER A 120 -11.01 -19.78 -25.56
N ALA A 121 -10.72 -20.98 -25.06
CA ALA A 121 -10.89 -21.31 -23.65
C ALA A 121 -10.05 -20.43 -22.71
N ALA A 122 -8.83 -20.06 -23.11
CA ALA A 122 -7.98 -19.17 -22.31
C ALA A 122 -8.53 -17.73 -22.29
N ILE A 123 -9.08 -17.27 -23.42
CA ILE A 123 -9.76 -15.97 -23.51
C ILE A 123 -11.03 -15.97 -22.66
N ASP A 124 -11.84 -17.03 -22.73
CA ASP A 124 -13.07 -17.16 -21.94
C ASP A 124 -12.75 -17.15 -20.43
N GLN A 125 -11.73 -17.92 -20.02
CA GLN A 125 -11.25 -17.90 -18.64
C GLN A 125 -10.76 -16.52 -18.19
N ALA A 126 -10.07 -15.79 -19.08
CA ALA A 126 -9.65 -14.42 -18.80
C ALA A 126 -10.85 -13.48 -18.62
N VAL A 127 -11.86 -13.57 -19.50
CA VAL A 127 -13.12 -12.80 -19.38
C VAL A 127 -13.79 -13.07 -18.04
N GLU A 128 -14.00 -14.34 -17.68
CA GLU A 128 -14.63 -14.72 -16.41
C GLU A 128 -13.86 -14.20 -15.20
N THR A 129 -12.53 -14.24 -15.28
CA THR A 129 -11.64 -13.77 -14.22
C THR A 129 -11.72 -12.25 -14.04
N VAL A 130 -11.66 -11.48 -15.13
CA VAL A 130 -11.79 -10.01 -15.08
C VAL A 130 -13.19 -9.60 -14.62
N GLN A 131 -14.23 -10.30 -15.07
CA GLN A 131 -15.58 -10.12 -14.56
C GLN A 131 -15.68 -10.41 -13.05
N ALA A 132 -14.99 -11.44 -12.55
CA ALA A 132 -14.96 -11.74 -11.12
C ALA A 132 -14.26 -10.64 -10.31
N ILE A 133 -13.16 -10.09 -10.83
CA ILE A 133 -12.48 -8.92 -10.25
C ILE A 133 -13.46 -7.74 -10.16
N TYR A 134 -14.17 -7.42 -11.25
CA TYR A 134 -15.16 -6.34 -11.27
C TYR A 134 -16.29 -6.59 -10.26
N ARG A 135 -16.82 -7.83 -10.19
CA ARG A 135 -17.89 -8.18 -9.24
C ARG A 135 -17.49 -7.98 -7.79
N ARG A 136 -16.23 -8.25 -7.45
CA ARG A 136 -15.71 -8.15 -6.09
C ARG A 136 -15.46 -6.70 -5.67
N ASN A 137 -15.09 -5.83 -6.60
CA ASN A 137 -14.57 -4.51 -6.27
C ASN A 137 -15.53 -3.36 -6.59
N ILE A 138 -16.43 -3.51 -7.57
CA ILE A 138 -17.27 -2.42 -8.07
C ILE A 138 -18.74 -2.65 -7.73
N PHE A 139 -19.33 -1.65 -7.06
CA PHE A 139 -20.74 -1.60 -6.66
C PHE A 139 -21.32 -0.23 -6.99
N PRO A 140 -21.76 0.00 -8.26
CA PRO A 140 -22.19 1.32 -8.73
C PRO A 140 -23.34 1.93 -7.91
N GLN A 141 -24.30 1.09 -7.47
CA GLN A 141 -25.46 1.51 -6.69
C GLN A 141 -25.09 2.04 -5.29
N MET A 142 -23.90 1.69 -4.79
CA MET A 142 -23.36 2.17 -3.51
C MET A 142 -22.31 3.26 -3.68
N ASN A 143 -22.07 3.73 -4.92
CA ASN A 143 -20.96 4.60 -5.28
C ASN A 143 -19.59 4.06 -4.83
N VAL A 144 -19.44 2.72 -4.84
CA VAL A 144 -18.17 2.07 -4.53
C VAL A 144 -17.51 1.64 -5.82
N GLY A 145 -16.35 2.23 -6.09
CA GLY A 145 -15.48 1.94 -7.22
C GLY A 145 -14.05 1.70 -6.77
N TRP A 146 -13.11 1.83 -7.70
CA TRP A 146 -11.68 1.80 -7.38
C TRP A 146 -11.33 2.96 -6.44
N ASN A 147 -10.52 2.66 -5.42
CA ASN A 147 -10.02 3.64 -4.45
C ASN A 147 -11.09 4.41 -3.63
N THR A 148 -12.35 3.95 -3.57
CA THR A 148 -13.38 4.58 -2.71
C THR A 148 -13.02 4.51 -1.22
N TYR A 149 -12.35 3.43 -0.82
CA TYR A 149 -11.87 3.23 0.56
C TYR A 149 -10.38 2.93 0.52
N PRO A 150 -9.54 3.97 0.41
CA PRO A 150 -8.09 3.80 0.28
C PRO A 150 -7.53 3.09 1.51
N ASN A 151 -6.49 2.31 1.27
CA ASN A 151 -5.69 1.72 2.32
C ASN A 151 -4.35 2.44 2.35
N HIS A 152 -4.08 3.19 3.42
CA HIS A 152 -2.90 4.05 3.54
C HIS A 152 -1.62 3.28 3.93
N ILE A 153 -1.64 1.94 3.81
CA ILE A 153 -0.46 1.10 4.05
C ILE A 153 0.43 1.12 2.80
N GLY A 154 1.65 1.58 2.97
CA GLY A 154 2.68 1.59 1.93
C GLY A 154 2.66 2.87 1.09
N HIS A 155 3.34 2.80 -0.06
CA HIS A 155 3.65 3.98 -0.88
C HIS A 155 2.78 4.14 -2.13
N ARG A 156 1.91 3.16 -2.43
CA ARG A 156 1.13 3.13 -3.68
C ARG A 156 -0.25 3.73 -3.45
N GLY A 157 -0.76 4.43 -4.47
CA GLY A 157 -2.13 4.96 -4.50
C GLY A 157 -2.31 6.32 -3.81
N ASP A 158 -1.69 6.53 -2.65
CA ASP A 158 -1.80 7.79 -1.90
C ASP A 158 -0.55 8.14 -1.06
N LYS A 159 -0.64 9.18 -0.21
CA LYS A 159 0.46 9.66 0.64
C LYS A 159 0.80 8.70 1.80
N GLY A 160 -0.06 7.75 2.14
CA GLY A 160 0.16 6.72 3.15
C GLY A 160 0.57 7.27 4.51
N CYS A 161 1.58 6.66 5.11
CA CYS A 161 2.23 7.14 6.34
C CYS A 161 2.80 8.56 6.19
N PHE A 162 3.22 8.96 4.98
CA PHE A 162 3.81 10.27 4.72
C PHE A 162 2.82 11.43 4.83
N ARG A 163 1.52 11.15 5.04
CA ARG A 163 0.54 12.15 5.50
C ARG A 163 0.98 12.86 6.79
N CYS A 164 1.66 12.12 7.66
CA CYS A 164 2.23 12.62 8.93
C CYS A 164 3.77 12.57 8.92
N HIS A 165 4.36 11.55 8.31
CA HIS A 165 5.80 11.34 8.26
C HIS A 165 6.42 12.13 7.10
N ASN A 166 6.57 13.45 7.26
CA ASN A 166 7.15 14.28 6.21
C ASN A 166 7.86 15.52 6.77
N VAL A 167 8.68 16.14 5.93
CA VAL A 167 9.52 17.30 6.27
C VAL A 167 8.76 18.57 6.68
N ASN A 168 7.45 18.64 6.41
CA ASN A 168 6.63 19.80 6.75
C ASN A 168 5.99 19.68 8.13
N MET A 169 5.81 18.47 8.65
CA MET A 169 5.27 18.19 9.97
C MET A 169 6.35 18.40 11.03
N ARG A 170 6.46 19.60 11.59
CA ARG A 170 7.57 20.02 12.45
C ARG A 170 7.14 20.43 13.84
N ASP A 171 7.97 20.08 14.82
CA ASP A 171 7.84 20.58 16.18
C ASP A 171 8.38 22.02 16.33
N THR A 172 8.36 22.52 17.57
CA THR A 172 8.85 23.85 17.95
C THR A 172 10.37 24.00 17.75
N ASP A 173 11.12 22.91 17.85
CA ASP A 173 12.57 22.88 17.65
C ASP A 173 12.93 22.76 16.15
N GLY A 174 11.93 22.53 15.31
CA GLY A 174 12.04 22.41 13.86
C GLY A 174 12.34 21.01 13.36
N ALA A 175 12.38 20.01 14.24
CA ALA A 175 12.52 18.60 13.88
C ALA A 175 11.18 18.07 13.35
N ASN A 176 11.24 17.23 12.31
CA ASN A 176 10.06 16.61 11.74
C ASN A 176 9.79 15.22 12.32
N ILE A 177 8.56 14.74 12.12
CA ILE A 177 8.28 13.31 12.26
C ILE A 177 9.16 12.59 11.22
N THR A 178 9.95 11.61 11.68
CA THR A 178 10.88 10.85 10.82
C THR A 178 10.16 10.33 9.58
N ASN A 179 10.81 10.45 8.44
CA ASN A 179 10.33 9.95 7.15
C ASN A 179 11.37 9.04 6.50
N GLU A 180 12.27 8.49 7.30
CA GLU A 180 13.29 7.53 6.90
C GLU A 180 12.65 6.18 6.57
N CYS A 181 13.22 5.47 5.58
CA CYS A 181 12.69 4.19 5.11
C CYS A 181 12.67 3.14 6.23
N THR A 182 13.65 3.20 7.14
CA THR A 182 13.80 2.30 8.28
C THR A 182 12.77 2.50 9.38
N ALA A 183 11.97 3.57 9.32
CA ALA A 183 10.83 3.73 10.23
C ALA A 183 9.75 2.67 10.01
N CYS A 184 9.69 2.09 8.80
CA CYS A 184 8.67 1.11 8.41
C CYS A 184 9.23 -0.19 7.81
N HIS A 185 10.50 -0.22 7.39
CA HIS A 185 11.09 -1.35 6.67
C HIS A 185 12.40 -1.84 7.32
N SER A 186 12.50 -3.15 7.52
CA SER A 186 13.76 -3.85 7.76
C SER A 186 14.38 -4.21 6.40
N ILE A 187 15.21 -3.31 5.87
CA ILE A 187 15.73 -3.39 4.50
C ILE A 187 16.98 -4.26 4.46
N LEU A 188 16.85 -5.49 3.99
CA LEU A 188 18.00 -6.43 3.92
C LEU A 188 18.99 -6.07 2.81
N ALA A 189 18.48 -5.53 1.71
CA ALA A 189 19.24 -5.09 0.54
C ALA A 189 18.35 -4.21 -0.35
N GLU A 190 18.94 -3.21 -0.98
CA GLU A 190 18.32 -2.41 -2.04
C GLU A 190 19.29 -2.35 -3.23
N ASP A 191 18.79 -2.66 -4.43
CA ASP A 191 19.58 -2.70 -5.69
C ASP A 191 20.98 -3.32 -5.55
N ALA A 192 21.07 -4.43 -4.82
CA ALA A 192 22.35 -5.05 -4.46
C ALA A 192 22.49 -6.45 -5.07
N GLN A 193 23.73 -6.80 -5.43
CA GLN A 193 24.08 -8.16 -5.85
C GLN A 193 23.94 -9.18 -4.73
N HIS A 194 24.07 -8.75 -3.47
CA HIS A 194 23.97 -9.62 -2.30
C HIS A 194 22.63 -9.42 -1.57
N PRO A 195 21.88 -10.49 -1.28
CA PRO A 195 20.53 -10.41 -0.72
C PRO A 195 20.46 -9.87 0.72
N PHE A 196 21.59 -9.81 1.42
CA PHE A 196 21.69 -9.32 2.81
C PHE A 196 22.75 -8.22 2.95
N ARG A 197 22.99 -7.44 1.89
CA ARG A 197 24.02 -6.39 1.86
C ARG A 197 24.01 -5.52 3.12
N ASN A 198 22.83 -5.15 3.60
CA ASN A 198 22.70 -4.23 4.73
C ASN A 198 23.03 -4.87 6.08
N LEU A 199 23.03 -6.20 6.16
CA LEU A 199 23.44 -6.96 7.34
C LEU A 199 24.94 -7.30 7.37
N LEU A 200 25.68 -7.00 6.30
CA LEU A 200 27.12 -7.22 6.23
C LEU A 200 27.90 -6.05 6.85
N PRO A 201 29.12 -6.28 7.39
CA PRO A 201 29.96 -5.21 7.94
C PRO A 201 30.08 -4.02 6.98
N SER A 202 29.86 -2.82 7.52
CA SER A 202 29.94 -1.58 6.74
C SER A 202 31.32 -0.92 6.88
N ASP A 203 31.86 -0.42 5.76
CA ASP A 203 33.01 0.49 5.77
C ASP A 203 32.61 1.84 6.40
N GLU A 204 33.58 2.58 6.94
CA GLU A 204 33.41 3.95 7.41
C GLU A 204 33.02 4.92 6.29
N LYS A 205 33.46 4.64 5.05
CA LYS A 205 33.18 5.47 3.87
C LYS A 205 31.86 5.14 3.19
N ASP A 206 31.12 4.16 3.68
CA ASP A 206 29.83 3.78 3.11
C ASP A 206 28.80 4.89 3.38
N PRO A 207 28.21 5.54 2.35
CA PRO A 207 27.21 6.58 2.55
C PRO A 207 25.95 6.05 3.26
N GLU A 208 25.72 4.74 3.24
CA GLU A 208 24.58 4.07 3.89
C GLU A 208 24.97 3.50 5.27
N ARG A 209 26.16 3.82 5.78
CA ARG A 209 26.71 3.23 7.02
C ARG A 209 25.74 3.28 8.19
N ASP A 210 25.18 4.46 8.47
CA ASP A 210 24.31 4.64 9.63
C ASP A 210 23.03 3.81 9.52
N MET A 211 22.44 3.77 8.33
CA MET A 211 21.28 2.91 8.04
C MET A 211 21.64 1.44 8.22
N LYS A 212 22.82 1.00 7.73
CA LYS A 212 23.26 -0.41 7.85
C LYS A 212 23.53 -0.80 9.30
N ILE A 213 24.14 0.08 10.10
CA ILE A 213 24.34 -0.14 11.53
C ILE A 213 22.97 -0.30 12.21
N TYR A 214 22.04 0.62 11.97
CA TYR A 214 20.69 0.54 12.52
C TYR A 214 19.99 -0.79 12.16
N LEU A 215 20.04 -1.19 10.89
CA LEU A 215 19.42 -2.44 10.41
C LEU A 215 20.08 -3.69 10.98
N GLN A 216 21.39 -3.67 11.21
CA GLN A 216 22.11 -4.76 11.88
C GLN A 216 21.69 -4.89 13.35
N GLU A 217 21.60 -3.77 14.06
CA GLU A 217 21.16 -3.74 15.45
C GLU A 217 19.71 -4.20 15.60
N GLU A 218 18.81 -3.69 14.75
CA GLU A 218 17.39 -4.10 14.70
C GLU A 218 17.26 -5.60 14.42
N PHE A 219 17.98 -6.11 13.42
CA PHE A 219 18.00 -7.55 13.13
C PHE A 219 18.48 -8.36 14.32
N LEU A 220 19.59 -8.00 14.97
CA LEU A 220 20.12 -8.73 16.12
C LEU A 220 19.16 -8.69 17.32
N GLN A 221 18.52 -7.56 17.59
CA GLN A 221 17.55 -7.42 18.69
C GLN A 221 16.32 -8.30 18.47
N SER A 222 15.86 -8.46 17.22
CA SER A 222 14.70 -9.31 16.90
C SER A 222 14.87 -10.79 17.30
N PHE A 223 16.11 -11.28 17.44
CA PHE A 223 16.40 -12.65 17.93
C PHE A 223 16.72 -12.72 19.43
N LEU A 224 17.09 -11.59 20.04
CA LEU A 224 17.52 -11.55 21.45
C LEU A 224 16.37 -11.30 22.42
N GLU A 225 15.25 -10.73 21.96
CA GLU A 225 14.04 -10.58 22.77
C GLU A 225 13.34 -11.92 23.10
N GLU A 226 13.70 -13.02 22.43
CA GLU A 226 13.23 -14.38 22.75
C GLU A 226 14.14 -15.13 23.76
N ALA A 227 15.27 -14.56 24.18
CA ALA A 227 16.10 -15.20 25.20
C ALA A 227 15.44 -15.05 26.58
N PRO A 228 15.09 -16.15 27.29
CA PRO A 228 14.61 -16.04 28.66
C PRO A 228 15.68 -15.32 29.47
N THR A 229 15.28 -14.24 30.15
CA THR A 229 16.13 -13.55 31.11
C THR A 229 16.74 -14.58 32.05
N PRO A 230 18.07 -14.68 32.17
CA PRO A 230 18.67 -15.63 33.10
C PRO A 230 18.19 -15.22 34.49
N GLU A 231 17.44 -16.13 35.11
CA GLU A 231 16.95 -16.04 36.48
C GLU A 231 18.12 -15.60 37.35
N LYS A 232 17.97 -14.46 38.04
CA LYS A 232 18.99 -13.99 38.97
C LYS A 232 19.24 -15.11 39.96
N SER A 233 20.43 -15.70 39.93
CA SER A 233 20.84 -16.69 40.92
C SER A 233 20.88 -16.00 42.28
N GLU A 234 19.82 -16.15 43.07
CA GLU A 234 19.91 -15.99 44.50
C GLU A 234 20.83 -17.09 45.00
N LYS A 235 22.06 -16.70 45.36
CA LYS A 235 22.91 -17.52 46.20
C LYS A 235 22.58 -17.23 47.67
N PRO A 236 22.64 -18.27 48.53
CA PRO A 236 22.09 -18.28 49.88
C PRO A 236 22.78 -17.33 50.85
#